data_AF-A0A285V7S4-F1
#
_entry.id   AF-A0A285V7S4-F1
#
_cell.length_a   1.000
_cell.length_b   1.000
_cell.length_c   1.000
_cell.angle_alpha   90.00
_cell.angle_beta   90.00
_cell.angle_gamma   90.00
#
_symmetry.space_group_name_H-M   'P 1'
#
loop_
_entity.id
_entity.type
_entity.pdbx_description
1 polymer ?
#
loop_
_entity_poly.entity_id
_entity_poly.type
_entity_poly.pdbx_seq_one_letter_code
_entity_poly.pdbx_strand_id
1 'polypeptide(L)'
;MTGTTEGSAGVPARELSDEELERQGTYTHATRTWVLLHGTAEQFRHHTERMLELEQEYLRRHPKRTWQGIARTDDVAGLDPLSRLRLELRGVMRQIDALLSDPTLPGASGTRDRAVGVPELLRRFAAAEDGRLHKLEAHQLAREVGVPPLELAELYKADPPLLRAEGDYRVLTHEGQRRLERPGA
;
A
#
# COMPACT_ATOMS: atom_id res chain seq x y z
N MET A 1 17.37 -19.62 48.62
CA MET A 1 17.88 -19.33 47.27
C MET A 1 16.76 -19.57 46.28
N THR A 2 15.97 -18.54 46.00
CA THR A 2 14.87 -18.57 45.02
C THR A 2 15.48 -18.32 43.64
N GLY A 3 15.70 -19.39 42.88
CA GLY A 3 16.09 -19.30 41.47
C GLY A 3 14.89 -18.91 40.63
N THR A 4 14.86 -17.66 40.18
CA THR A 4 13.90 -17.14 39.21
C THR A 4 13.96 -17.97 37.94
N THR A 5 12.85 -18.63 37.59
CA THR A 5 12.68 -19.31 36.31
C THR A 5 12.48 -18.23 35.24
N GLU A 6 13.56 -17.65 34.73
CA GLU A 6 13.53 -16.80 33.54
C GLU A 6 13.11 -17.68 32.35
N GLY A 7 11.85 -17.54 31.96
CA GLY A 7 11.27 -18.21 30.80
C GLY A 7 12.04 -17.87 29.54
N SER A 8 12.13 -18.86 28.65
CA SER A 8 12.72 -18.83 27.33
C SER A 8 12.06 -17.77 26.43
N ALA A 9 12.34 -16.49 26.67
CA ALA A 9 12.09 -15.45 25.69
C ALA A 9 13.14 -15.66 24.58
N GLY A 10 12.69 -16.10 23.40
CA GLY A 10 13.54 -16.12 22.21
C GLY A 10 14.12 -14.73 21.93
N VAL A 11 15.12 -14.67 21.04
CA VAL A 11 15.75 -13.40 20.64
C VAL A 11 14.66 -12.37 20.25
N PRO A 12 14.68 -11.14 20.81
CA PRO A 12 13.72 -10.09 20.48
C PRO A 12 13.65 -9.86 18.97
N ALA A 13 12.46 -9.61 18.42
CA ALA A 13 12.27 -9.49 16.97
C ALA A 13 13.20 -8.42 16.34
N ARG A 14 13.40 -7.31 17.05
CA ARG A 14 14.29 -6.20 16.65
C ARG A 14 15.76 -6.61 16.46
N GLU A 15 16.20 -7.69 17.11
CA GLU A 15 17.57 -8.21 17.07
C GLU A 15 17.74 -9.31 16.02
N LEU A 16 16.66 -9.75 15.36
CA LEU A 16 16.72 -10.75 14.29
C LEU A 16 17.26 -10.14 12.99
N SER A 17 17.97 -10.95 12.19
CA SER A 17 18.23 -10.62 10.80
C SER A 17 16.93 -10.64 9.97
N ASP A 18 16.94 -10.03 8.79
CA ASP A 18 15.75 -10.04 7.91
C ASP A 18 15.34 -11.46 7.51
N GLU A 19 16.31 -12.32 7.18
CA GLU A 19 16.07 -13.75 6.86
C GLU A 19 15.45 -14.51 8.03
N GLU A 20 15.93 -14.25 9.25
CA GLU A 20 15.41 -14.86 10.46
C GLU A 20 13.98 -14.40 10.77
N LEU A 21 13.73 -13.10 10.62
CA LEU A 21 12.42 -12.50 10.81
C LEU A 21 11.39 -13.08 9.84
N GLU A 22 11.73 -13.21 8.56
CA GLU A 22 10.87 -13.80 7.53
C GLU A 22 10.62 -15.29 7.79
N ARG A 23 11.65 -16.06 8.15
CA ARG A 23 11.53 -17.49 8.44
C ARG A 23 10.64 -17.74 9.66
N GLN A 24 10.88 -17.03 10.75
CA GLN A 24 10.07 -17.16 11.95
C GLN A 24 8.63 -16.70 11.70
N GLY A 25 8.41 -15.57 11.04
CA GLY A 25 7.07 -15.10 10.69
C GLY A 25 6.29 -16.14 9.88
N THR A 26 6.92 -16.72 8.85
CA THR A 26 6.31 -17.79 8.04
C THR A 26 5.90 -18.99 8.89
N TYR A 27 6.80 -19.47 9.75
CA TYR A 27 6.52 -20.60 10.63
C TYR A 27 5.40 -20.31 11.64
N THR A 28 5.43 -19.12 12.27
CA THR A 28 4.44 -18.72 13.26
C THR A 28 3.04 -18.58 12.62
N HIS A 29 2.94 -18.08 11.39
CA HIS A 29 1.67 -18.07 10.65
C HIS A 29 1.19 -19.48 10.31
N ALA A 30 2.07 -20.33 9.78
CA ALA A 30 1.72 -21.70 9.37
C ALA A 30 1.19 -22.55 10.54
N THR A 31 1.64 -22.27 11.76
CA THR A 31 1.28 -23.03 12.97
C THR A 31 0.10 -22.44 13.75
N ARG A 32 -0.38 -21.24 13.40
CA ARG A 32 -1.40 -20.50 14.17
C ARG A 32 -2.66 -21.31 14.45
N THR A 33 -3.25 -21.89 13.40
CA THR A 33 -4.51 -22.64 13.53
C THR A 33 -4.32 -23.88 14.38
N TRP A 34 -3.17 -24.55 14.25
CA TRP A 34 -2.88 -25.72 15.06
C TRP A 34 -2.77 -25.35 16.55
N VAL A 35 -2.06 -24.27 16.89
CA VAL A 35 -1.92 -23.80 18.28
C VAL A 35 -3.26 -23.31 18.84
N LEU A 36 -4.10 -22.66 18.02
CA LEU A 36 -5.45 -22.26 18.43
C LEU A 36 -6.32 -23.45 18.82
N LEU A 37 -6.26 -24.54 18.04
CA LEU A 37 -7.13 -25.71 18.23
C LEU A 37 -6.61 -26.70 19.27
N HIS A 38 -5.28 -26.80 19.42
CA HIS A 38 -4.65 -27.88 20.19
C HIS A 38 -3.67 -27.39 21.26
N GLY A 39 -3.32 -26.10 21.28
CA GLY A 39 -2.45 -25.52 22.29
C GLY A 39 -3.17 -25.29 23.62
N THR A 40 -2.41 -25.25 24.70
CA THR A 40 -2.89 -24.71 25.98
C THR A 40 -3.13 -23.20 25.86
N ALA A 41 -3.92 -22.64 26.78
CA ALA A 41 -4.14 -21.19 26.83
C ALA A 41 -2.83 -20.39 26.92
N GLU A 42 -1.84 -20.91 27.66
CA GLU A 42 -0.52 -20.30 27.79
C GLU A 42 0.29 -20.38 26.49
N GLN A 43 0.27 -21.53 25.81
CA GLN A 43 0.93 -21.69 24.50
C GLN A 43 0.32 -20.76 23.45
N PHE A 44 -1.01 -20.63 23.43
CA PHE A 44 -1.70 -19.72 22.51
C PHE A 44 -1.36 -18.25 22.79
N ARG A 45 -1.31 -17.87 24.08
CA ARG A 45 -0.89 -16.52 24.49
C ARG A 45 0.52 -16.21 23.99
N HIS A 46 1.50 -17.07 24.29
CA HIS A 46 2.88 -16.88 23.86
C HIS A 46 3.05 -16.88 22.34
N HIS A 47 2.33 -17.74 21.63
CA HIS A 47 2.33 -17.76 20.16
C HIS A 47 1.78 -16.45 19.58
N THR A 48 0.69 -15.94 20.14
CA THR A 48 0.09 -14.67 19.73
C THR A 48 1.03 -13.49 20.02
N GLU A 49 1.65 -13.45 21.20
CA GLU A 49 2.64 -12.44 21.56
C GLU A 49 3.81 -12.44 20.56
N ARG A 50 4.37 -13.62 20.27
CA ARG A 50 5.49 -13.73 19.32
C ARG A 50 5.10 -13.33 17.90
N MET A 51 3.91 -13.74 17.44
CA MET A 51 3.40 -13.35 16.13
C MET A 51 3.30 -11.83 15.99
N LEU A 52 2.68 -11.16 16.97
CA LEU A 52 2.53 -9.71 16.97
C LEU A 52 3.89 -9.00 17.01
N GLU A 53 4.85 -9.51 17.77
CA GLU A 53 6.19 -8.95 17.84
C GLU A 53 6.91 -8.99 16.48
N LEU A 54 6.87 -10.15 15.80
CA LEU A 54 7.47 -10.34 14.48
C LEU A 54 6.79 -9.48 13.41
N GLU A 55 5.46 -9.40 13.42
CA GLU A 55 4.68 -8.57 12.49
C GLU A 55 5.00 -7.08 12.64
N GLN A 56 5.05 -6.59 13.89
CA GLN A 56 5.38 -5.19 14.17
C GLN A 56 6.78 -4.84 13.67
N GLU A 57 7.75 -5.72 13.90
CA GLU A 57 9.11 -5.52 13.41
C GLU A 57 9.18 -5.56 11.87
N TYR A 58 8.46 -6.48 11.24
CA TYR A 58 8.37 -6.55 9.78
C TYR A 58 7.79 -5.27 9.18
N LEU A 59 6.69 -4.75 9.74
CA LEU A 59 6.07 -3.50 9.31
C LEU A 59 7.00 -2.29 9.52
N ARG A 60 7.76 -2.28 10.63
CA ARG A 60 8.74 -1.23 10.93
C ARG A 60 9.87 -1.21 9.89
N ARG A 61 10.37 -2.38 9.45
CA ARG A 61 11.43 -2.49 8.43
C ARG A 61 10.92 -2.25 7.01
N HIS A 62 9.64 -2.55 6.73
CA HIS A 62 9.04 -2.44 5.41
C HIS A 62 7.80 -1.51 5.36
N PRO A 63 7.94 -0.22 5.74
CA PRO A 63 6.80 0.71 5.84
C PRO A 63 6.07 0.96 4.50
N LYS A 64 6.73 0.67 3.36
CA LYS A 64 6.16 0.83 2.01
C LYS A 64 5.39 -0.41 1.51
N ARG A 65 5.38 -1.52 2.26
CA ARG A 65 4.66 -2.76 1.90
C ARG A 65 3.25 -2.87 2.48
N THR A 66 2.79 -1.90 3.26
CA THR A 66 1.42 -1.91 3.79
C THR A 66 0.41 -1.82 2.66
N TRP A 67 -0.38 -2.87 2.50
CA TRP A 67 -1.56 -2.94 1.63
C TRP A 67 -2.46 -1.72 1.88
N GLN A 68 -2.42 -0.73 0.98
CA GLN A 68 -3.38 0.39 0.94
C GLN A 68 -4.68 -0.08 0.28
N GLY A 69 -5.35 -1.02 0.94
CA GLY A 69 -6.62 -1.57 0.48
C GLY A 69 -7.75 -1.39 1.49
N ILE A 70 -7.83 -0.26 2.19
CA ILE A 70 -9.05 0.02 2.95
C ILE A 70 -10.17 0.40 1.97
N ALA A 71 -11.03 -0.58 1.74
CA ALA A 71 -12.46 -0.53 1.41
C ALA A 71 -12.90 0.52 0.38
N ARG A 72 -13.26 0.03 -0.80
CA ARG A 72 -14.26 0.68 -1.65
C ARG A 72 -15.51 0.95 -0.79
N THR A 73 -15.92 2.22 -0.71
CA THR A 73 -16.99 2.75 0.14
C THR A 73 -18.40 2.29 -0.22
N ASP A 74 -18.55 1.15 -0.90
CA ASP A 74 -19.85 0.69 -1.42
C ASP A 74 -20.58 -0.26 -0.44
N ASP A 75 -19.90 -0.78 0.59
CA ASP A 75 -20.47 -1.78 1.52
C ASP A 75 -21.06 -1.17 2.82
N VAL A 76 -21.35 0.13 2.85
CA VAL A 76 -22.02 0.77 4.01
C VAL A 76 -23.48 0.33 4.14
N ALA A 77 -24.06 -0.22 3.06
CA ALA A 77 -25.45 -0.66 2.98
C ALA A 77 -25.79 -1.84 3.92
N GLY A 78 -24.81 -2.70 4.24
CA GLY A 78 -25.01 -3.91 5.06
C GLY A 78 -24.73 -3.75 6.57
N LEU A 79 -24.31 -2.57 7.02
CA LEU A 79 -23.97 -2.33 8.43
C LEU A 79 -25.21 -2.10 9.29
N ASP A 80 -25.13 -2.48 10.57
CA ASP A 80 -26.14 -2.09 11.55
C ASP A 80 -26.22 -0.55 11.67
N PRO A 81 -27.39 0.01 12.03
CA PRO A 81 -27.60 1.47 12.03
C PRO A 81 -26.62 2.25 12.91
N LEU A 82 -26.18 1.66 14.04
CA LEU A 82 -25.25 2.33 14.96
C LEU A 82 -23.83 2.33 14.39
N SER A 83 -23.41 1.24 13.75
CA SER A 83 -22.12 1.19 13.05
C SER A 83 -22.07 2.14 11.86
N ARG A 84 -23.18 2.26 11.11
CA ARG A 84 -23.32 3.28 10.05
C ARG A 84 -23.18 4.68 10.64
N LEU A 85 -23.97 5.02 11.66
CA LEU A 85 -23.89 6.33 12.32
C LEU A 85 -22.48 6.64 12.86
N ARG A 86 -21.83 5.66 13.48
CA ARG A 86 -20.44 5.80 13.97
C ARG A 86 -19.45 6.07 12.85
N LEU A 87 -19.61 5.42 11.70
CA LEU A 87 -18.73 5.61 10.55
C LEU A 87 -18.93 7.00 9.94
N GLU A 88 -20.18 7.42 9.75
CA GLU A 88 -20.53 8.75 9.27
C GLU A 88 -19.98 9.85 10.18
N LEU A 89 -20.21 9.74 11.50
CA LEU A 89 -19.69 10.70 12.48
C LEU A 89 -18.17 10.80 12.45
N ARG A 90 -17.46 9.67 12.32
CA ARG A 90 -15.99 9.66 12.17
C ARG A 90 -15.55 10.29 10.86
N GLY A 91 -16.29 10.10 9.77
CA GLY A 91 -16.05 10.76 8.48
C GLY A 91 -16.12 12.27 8.62
N VAL A 92 -17.21 12.76 9.21
CA VAL A 92 -17.44 14.19 9.47
C VAL A 92 -16.37 14.79 10.38
N MET A 93 -16.03 14.12 11.49
CA MET A 93 -14.97 14.59 12.40
C MET A 93 -13.63 14.73 11.70
N ARG A 94 -13.24 13.77 10.85
CA ARG A 94 -11.99 13.89 10.06
C ARG A 94 -12.01 15.06 9.08
N GLN A 95 -13.16 15.33 8.46
CA GLN A 95 -13.30 16.49 7.57
C GLN A 95 -13.18 17.81 8.34
N ILE A 96 -13.80 17.88 9.52
CA ILE A 96 -13.67 19.03 10.43
C ILE A 96 -12.22 19.20 10.87
N ASP A 97 -11.55 18.13 11.31
CA ASP A 97 -10.14 18.18 11.71
C ASP A 97 -9.24 18.65 10.56
N ALA A 98 -9.50 18.21 9.32
CA ALA A 98 -8.77 18.67 8.14
C ALA A 98 -8.96 20.17 7.88
N LEU A 99 -10.21 20.66 7.95
CA LEU A 99 -10.53 22.08 7.80
C LEU A 99 -9.92 22.95 8.91
N LEU A 100 -9.84 22.41 10.13
CA LEU A 100 -9.27 23.11 11.28
C LEU A 100 -7.74 23.07 11.29
N SER A 101 -7.13 22.06 10.66
CA SER A 101 -5.66 21.90 10.63
C SER A 101 -5.01 22.59 9.42
N ASP A 102 -5.74 22.81 8.33
CA ASP A 102 -5.24 23.50 7.13
C ASP A 102 -6.37 24.30 6.45
N PRO A 103 -6.24 25.63 6.25
CA PRO A 103 -7.26 26.45 5.57
C PRO A 103 -7.38 26.16 4.06
N THR A 104 -6.58 25.24 3.50
CA THR A 104 -6.69 24.86 2.09
C THR A 104 -7.57 23.63 1.89
N LEU A 105 -8.78 23.87 1.36
CA LEU A 105 -9.76 22.84 0.99
C LEU A 105 -9.16 21.77 0.05
N PRO A 106 -9.21 20.46 0.40
CA PRO A 106 -8.95 19.38 -0.55
C PRO A 106 -10.19 19.20 -1.44
N GLY A 107 -10.28 20.04 -2.46
CA GLY A 107 -11.33 19.99 -3.48
C GLY A 107 -10.94 20.69 -4.77
N ALA A 108 -10.06 21.70 -4.70
CA ALA A 108 -9.54 22.42 -5.86
C ALA A 108 -8.22 21.84 -6.41
N SER A 109 -7.46 21.09 -5.61
CA SER A 109 -6.15 20.54 -6.03
C SER A 109 -6.29 19.26 -6.86
N GLY A 110 -7.32 18.43 -6.63
CA GLY A 110 -7.43 17.11 -7.27
C GLY A 110 -7.63 17.13 -8.78
N THR A 111 -8.26 18.17 -9.35
CA THR A 111 -8.39 18.35 -10.80
C THR A 111 -7.13 18.95 -11.42
N ARG A 112 -6.42 19.82 -10.70
CA ARG A 112 -5.15 20.42 -11.14
C ARG A 112 -3.99 19.42 -11.10
N ASP A 113 -3.91 18.60 -10.05
CA ASP A 113 -2.94 17.49 -9.94
C ASP A 113 -3.19 16.42 -11.00
N ARG A 114 -4.46 16.05 -11.25
CA ARG A 114 -4.79 15.07 -12.30
C ARG A 114 -4.37 15.55 -13.69
N ALA A 115 -4.55 16.83 -13.99
CA ALA A 115 -4.14 17.43 -15.26
C ALA A 115 -2.60 17.41 -15.48
N VAL A 116 -1.81 17.35 -14.41
CA VAL A 116 -0.34 17.34 -14.47
C VAL A 116 0.23 15.91 -14.41
N GLY A 117 -0.50 14.97 -13.81
CA GLY A 117 -0.04 13.61 -13.54
C GLY A 117 0.36 12.81 -14.78
N VAL A 118 -0.51 12.74 -15.80
CA VAL A 118 -0.20 11.96 -17.03
C VAL A 118 1.01 12.53 -17.79
N PRO A 119 1.12 13.85 -18.06
CA PRO A 119 2.31 14.42 -18.67
C PRO A 119 3.60 14.20 -17.86
N GLU A 120 3.54 14.25 -16.53
CA GLU A 120 4.70 13.93 -15.69
C GLU A 120 5.07 12.44 -15.77
N LEU A 121 4.08 11.53 -15.73
CA LEU A 121 4.30 10.10 -15.89
C LEU A 121 5.03 9.79 -17.20
N LEU A 122 4.55 10.32 -18.31
CA LEU A 122 5.17 10.10 -19.63
C LEU A 122 6.59 10.68 -19.69
N ARG A 123 6.85 11.85 -19.09
CA ARG A 123 8.21 12.43 -19.02
C ARG A 123 9.17 11.53 -18.25
N ARG A 124 8.70 10.91 -17.18
CA ARG A 124 9.49 9.99 -16.36
C ARG A 124 9.80 8.68 -17.09
N PHE A 125 8.87 8.18 -17.89
CA PHE A 125 9.16 7.10 -18.83
C PHE A 125 10.23 7.53 -19.85
N ALA A 126 10.09 8.72 -20.47
CA ALA A 126 11.03 9.21 -21.49
C ALA A 126 12.46 9.44 -20.94
N ALA A 127 12.58 9.73 -19.64
CA ALA A 127 13.86 9.89 -18.96
C ALA A 127 14.51 8.56 -18.55
N ALA A 128 13.78 7.45 -18.57
CA ALA A 128 14.31 6.13 -18.29
C ALA A 128 15.10 5.58 -19.49
N GLU A 129 16.05 4.69 -19.24
CA GLU A 129 16.80 3.99 -20.29
C GLU A 129 15.82 3.31 -21.25
N ASP A 130 15.98 3.53 -22.57
CA ASP A 130 15.10 3.05 -23.64
C ASP A 130 13.59 3.35 -23.47
N GLY A 131 13.23 4.36 -22.65
CA GLY A 131 11.83 4.68 -22.41
C GLY A 131 11.08 3.60 -21.64
N ARG A 132 11.78 2.71 -20.92
CA ARG A 132 11.21 1.53 -20.26
C ARG A 132 11.36 1.56 -18.74
N LEU A 133 10.31 1.11 -18.07
CA LEU A 133 10.28 0.93 -16.61
C LEU A 133 9.76 -0.47 -16.28
N HIS A 134 10.24 -1.03 -15.17
CA HIS A 134 9.65 -2.27 -14.67
C HIS A 134 8.19 -2.04 -14.26
N LYS A 135 7.31 -3.04 -14.40
CA LYS A 135 5.87 -2.94 -14.13
C LYS A 135 5.57 -2.36 -12.75
N LEU A 136 6.28 -2.84 -11.72
CA LEU A 136 6.07 -2.37 -10.35
C LEU A 136 6.46 -0.90 -10.19
N GLU A 137 7.57 -0.50 -10.81
CA GLU A 137 8.08 0.87 -10.80
C GLU A 137 7.12 1.82 -11.54
N ALA A 138 6.62 1.42 -12.71
CA ALA A 138 5.61 2.17 -13.46
C ALA A 138 4.33 2.41 -12.64
N HIS A 139 3.84 1.39 -11.93
CA HIS A 139 2.67 1.50 -11.08
C HIS A 139 2.90 2.31 -9.80
N GLN A 140 4.13 2.30 -9.27
CA GLN A 140 4.50 3.14 -8.14
C GLN A 140 4.59 4.60 -8.58
N LEU A 141 5.28 4.87 -9.68
CA LEU A 141 5.43 6.19 -10.27
C LEU A 141 4.08 6.82 -10.62
N ALA A 142 3.17 6.05 -11.23
CA ALA A 142 1.80 6.52 -11.50
C ALA A 142 1.09 6.99 -10.22
N ARG A 143 1.32 6.35 -9.08
CA ARG A 143 0.76 6.82 -7.78
C ARG A 143 1.46 8.09 -7.29
N GLU A 144 2.79 8.14 -7.40
CA GLU A 144 3.58 9.30 -6.97
C GLU A 144 3.17 10.58 -7.72
N VAL A 145 2.80 10.46 -8.99
CA VAL A 145 2.34 11.58 -9.82
C VAL A 145 0.81 11.75 -9.84
N GLY A 146 0.08 11.01 -9.01
CA GLY A 146 -1.37 11.17 -8.87
C GLY A 146 -2.23 10.62 -10.02
N VAL A 147 -1.70 9.72 -10.86
CA VAL A 147 -2.44 9.08 -11.95
C VAL A 147 -3.22 7.87 -11.40
N PRO A 148 -4.57 7.90 -11.43
CA PRO A 148 -5.40 6.81 -10.93
C PRO A 148 -5.33 5.55 -11.83
N PRO A 149 -5.65 4.36 -11.30
CA PRO A 149 -5.53 3.10 -12.05
C PRO A 149 -6.34 3.05 -13.35
N LEU A 150 -7.52 3.68 -13.39
CA LEU A 150 -8.34 3.75 -14.58
C LEU A 150 -7.67 4.59 -15.68
N GLU A 151 -7.15 5.76 -15.33
CA GLU A 151 -6.47 6.66 -16.26
C GLU A 151 -5.14 6.06 -16.76
N LEU A 152 -4.41 5.36 -15.88
CA LEU A 152 -3.24 4.57 -16.28
C LEU A 152 -3.61 3.45 -17.26
N ALA A 153 -4.75 2.78 -17.07
CA ALA A 153 -5.21 1.73 -17.99
C ALA A 153 -5.55 2.30 -19.38
N GLU A 154 -6.11 3.51 -19.45
CA GLU A 154 -6.40 4.19 -20.72
C GLU A 154 -5.14 4.48 -21.53
N LEU A 155 -3.98 4.69 -20.90
CA LEU A 155 -2.71 4.87 -21.62
C LEU A 155 -2.30 3.64 -22.45
N TYR A 156 -2.74 2.45 -22.04
CA TYR A 156 -2.51 1.19 -22.77
C TYR A 156 -3.59 0.90 -23.82
N LYS A 157 -4.80 1.41 -23.62
CA LYS A 157 -5.97 1.14 -24.48
C LYS A 157 -6.20 2.20 -25.56
N ALA A 158 -5.60 3.37 -25.42
CA ALA A 158 -5.66 4.43 -26.42
C ALA A 158 -5.24 3.90 -27.81
N ASP A 159 -5.76 4.53 -28.87
CA ASP A 159 -5.42 4.21 -30.24
C ASP A 159 -4.89 5.47 -30.96
N PRO A 160 -3.57 5.59 -31.22
CA PRO A 160 -2.52 4.63 -30.87
C PRO A 160 -2.17 4.65 -29.36
N PRO A 161 -1.68 3.53 -28.79
CA PRO A 161 -1.42 3.43 -27.35
C PRO A 161 -0.22 4.30 -26.96
N LEU A 162 -0.28 4.93 -25.79
CA LEU A 162 0.78 5.79 -25.25
C LEU A 162 1.84 4.97 -24.49
N LEU A 163 1.41 3.86 -23.86
CA LEU A 163 2.27 2.89 -23.20
C LEU A 163 2.00 1.48 -23.73
N ARG A 164 3.03 0.64 -23.78
CA ARG A 164 2.93 -0.78 -24.14
C ARG A 164 3.45 -1.67 -23.02
N ALA A 165 2.85 -2.84 -22.86
CA ALA A 165 3.37 -3.89 -21.99
C ALA A 165 4.28 -4.84 -22.79
N GLU A 166 5.51 -5.03 -22.33
CA GLU A 166 6.49 -5.96 -22.90
C GLU A 166 7.02 -6.85 -21.76
N GLY A 167 6.32 -7.95 -21.51
CA GLY A 167 6.56 -8.81 -20.34
C GLY A 167 6.43 -8.02 -19.03
N ASP A 168 7.52 -8.02 -18.25
CA ASP A 168 7.62 -7.30 -16.98
C ASP A 168 7.91 -5.81 -17.15
N TYR A 169 8.13 -5.32 -18.38
CA TYR A 169 8.42 -3.93 -18.66
C TYR A 169 7.22 -3.20 -19.22
N ARG A 170 7.20 -1.89 -18.99
CA ARG A 170 6.29 -0.92 -19.57
C ARG A 170 7.15 0.02 -20.41
N VAL A 171 6.76 0.19 -21.66
CA VAL A 171 7.57 0.90 -22.64
C VAL A 171 6.77 2.06 -23.18
N LEU A 172 7.40 3.23 -23.21
CA LEU A 172 6.86 4.42 -23.85
C LEU A 172 6.79 4.20 -25.36
N THR A 173 5.62 4.40 -25.94
CA THR A 173 5.47 4.29 -27.39
C THR A 173 5.90 5.57 -28.08
N HIS A 174 6.05 5.51 -29.40
CA HIS A 174 6.27 6.71 -30.21
C HIS A 174 5.10 7.72 -30.08
N GLU A 175 3.86 7.26 -29.91
CA GLU A 175 2.73 8.15 -29.62
C GLU A 175 2.85 8.79 -28.24
N GLY A 176 3.25 8.01 -27.22
CA GLY A 176 3.57 8.51 -25.89
C GLY A 176 4.60 9.65 -25.94
N GLN A 177 5.65 9.48 -26.75
CA GLN A 177 6.68 10.49 -26.96
C GLN A 177 6.12 11.75 -27.65
N ARG A 178 5.32 11.60 -28.71
CA ARG A 178 4.69 12.74 -29.41
C ARG A 178 3.76 13.55 -28.50
N ARG A 179 3.06 12.88 -27.58
CA ARG A 179 2.17 13.56 -26.62
C ARG A 179 2.92 14.51 -25.69
N LEU A 180 4.18 14.23 -25.38
CA LEU A 180 5.04 15.12 -24.60
C LEU A 180 5.46 16.37 -25.38
N GLU A 181 5.65 16.24 -26.69
CA GLU A 181 6.03 17.33 -27.58
C GLU A 181 4.85 18.30 -27.88
N ARG A 182 3.61 17.87 -27.60
CA ARG A 182 2.38 18.67 -27.77
C ARG A 182 1.62 18.85 -26.45
N PRO A 183 2.06 19.78 -25.58
CA PRO A 183 1.32 20.12 -24.37
C PRO A 183 0.04 20.90 -24.72
N GLY A 184 -1.07 20.19 -24.94
CA GLY A 184 -2.38 20.82 -25.14
C GLY A 184 -3.19 20.21 -26.28
N ALA A 185 -4.01 19.22 -25.93
CA ALA A 185 -5.28 18.90 -26.60
C ALA A 185 -6.18 18.31 -25.52
#